data_AF-A0A6I3X0E8-F1
#
_entry.id   AF-A0A6I3X0E8-F1
#
_cell.length_a   1.000
_cell.length_b   1.000
_cell.length_c   1.000
_cell.angle_alpha   90.00
_cell.angle_beta   90.00
_cell.angle_gamma   90.00
#
_symmetry.space_group_name_H-M   'P 1'
#
loop_
_entity.id
_entity.type
_entity.pdbx_description
1 polymer ?
#
loop_
_entity_poly.entity_id
_entity_poly.type
_entity_poly.pdbx_seq_one_letter_code
_entity_poly.pdbx_strand_id
1 'polypeptide(L)'
;MQLVEGVIQHYAWGDLHEIPRLLGHEPDGRPQAELWFGTHPGGPARLADGRPLEAAAGQLPYLVKILAAAAPLSLQVHPSSAQAMQGFVRENDTGVALDSPQRTYRDPFHKPELLYALTHFEALCGVAPLHLTDRLLEELGPAAAPMRAELGHGGIDAVIALLLHDRPSLAPLLNAAAHHPDPRCRWLNRLSQLHPGDPAAAIALLLNYVALEPGEAIYLGAGNLHAYLGGVGIEVMASSDNVVRCGLTSKFVDVDEVLRVLDATPLDDPLVHPQANADGGMVYPVPTADFRLTHYEIDGSVSFRANGPELLVCIRGETMELTRGQCALATDGEQVELIGTATVCRIGGH
;
A
#
# COMPACT_ATOMS: atom_id res chain seq x y z
N MET A 1 -20.73 -6.42 -18.92
CA MET A 1 -19.86 -6.62 -17.76
C MET A 1 -20.38 -7.78 -16.94
N GLN A 2 -19.58 -8.37 -16.06
CA GLN A 2 -19.99 -9.47 -15.17
C GLN A 2 -19.64 -9.11 -13.72
N LEU A 3 -20.61 -9.19 -12.81
CA LEU A 3 -20.36 -8.92 -11.38
C LEU A 3 -19.32 -9.89 -10.81
N VAL A 4 -18.43 -9.35 -9.97
CA VAL A 4 -17.34 -10.07 -9.30
C VAL A 4 -17.60 -10.09 -7.80
N GLU A 5 -17.63 -11.28 -7.24
CA GLU A 5 -17.65 -11.53 -5.81
C GLU A 5 -16.21 -11.59 -5.28
N GLY A 6 -15.86 -10.61 -4.46
CA GLY A 6 -14.55 -10.50 -3.82
C GLY A 6 -14.39 -11.40 -2.59
N VAL A 7 -13.16 -11.47 -2.07
CA VAL A 7 -12.82 -12.28 -0.90
C VAL A 7 -12.42 -11.37 0.25
N ILE A 8 -13.09 -11.48 1.40
CA ILE A 8 -12.75 -10.72 2.61
C ILE A 8 -11.64 -11.43 3.38
N GLN A 9 -10.58 -10.69 3.69
CA GLN A 9 -9.50 -11.12 4.57
C GLN A 9 -9.70 -10.56 5.98
N HIS A 10 -9.70 -11.45 6.97
CA HIS A 10 -10.01 -11.13 8.36
C HIS A 10 -8.76 -10.95 9.23
N TYR A 11 -7.81 -10.12 8.79
CA TYR A 11 -6.60 -9.86 9.59
C TYR A 11 -6.92 -9.02 10.83
N ALA A 12 -6.19 -9.27 11.93
CA ALA A 12 -6.47 -8.67 13.24
C ALA A 12 -6.37 -7.13 13.28
N TRP A 13 -5.67 -6.52 12.32
CA TRP A 13 -5.54 -5.06 12.19
C TRP A 13 -6.72 -4.40 11.47
N GLY A 14 -7.62 -5.20 10.90
CA GLY A 14 -8.73 -4.73 10.07
C GLY A 14 -9.80 -3.99 10.87
N ASP A 15 -10.46 -3.06 10.19
CA ASP A 15 -11.63 -2.36 10.74
C ASP A 15 -12.86 -3.28 10.81
N LEU A 16 -13.76 -3.01 11.76
CA LEU A 16 -14.98 -3.80 11.98
C LEU A 16 -16.17 -3.34 11.14
N HIS A 17 -16.13 -2.13 10.58
CA HIS A 17 -17.30 -1.40 10.10
C HIS A 17 -17.14 -0.86 8.68
N GLU A 18 -15.94 -0.51 8.24
CA GLU A 18 -15.74 0.19 6.97
C GLU A 18 -16.09 -0.67 5.74
N ILE A 19 -15.58 -1.90 5.66
CA ILE A 19 -15.94 -2.82 4.56
C ILE A 19 -17.42 -3.21 4.61
N PRO A 20 -18.02 -3.59 5.77
CA PRO A 20 -19.47 -3.80 5.86
C PRO A 20 -20.28 -2.59 5.40
N ARG A 21 -19.92 -1.38 5.83
CA ARG A 21 -20.58 -0.13 5.43
C ARG A 21 -20.51 0.09 3.93
N LEU A 22 -19.35 -0.15 3.32
CA LEU A 22 -19.17 -0.07 1.88
C LEU A 22 -20.12 -1.03 1.15
N LEU A 23 -20.17 -2.29 1.59
CA LEU A 23 -20.99 -3.36 1.03
C LEU A 23 -22.49 -3.25 1.37
N GLY A 24 -22.88 -2.35 2.29
CA GLY A 24 -24.26 -2.25 2.77
C GLY A 24 -24.68 -3.44 3.62
N HIS A 25 -23.75 -4.01 4.39
CA HIS A 25 -23.97 -5.14 5.29
C HIS A 25 -23.83 -4.70 6.75
N GLU A 26 -24.52 -5.40 7.64
CA GLU A 26 -24.29 -5.26 9.08
C GLU A 26 -22.91 -5.87 9.45
N PRO A 27 -22.12 -5.20 10.31
CA PRO A 27 -20.90 -5.76 10.87
C PRO A 27 -21.14 -7.13 11.54
N ASP A 28 -20.32 -8.12 11.20
CA ASP A 28 -20.43 -9.49 11.76
C ASP A 28 -19.57 -9.69 13.02
N GLY A 29 -18.96 -8.62 13.53
CA GLY A 29 -18.10 -8.60 14.71
C GLY A 29 -16.68 -9.12 14.47
N ARG A 30 -16.32 -9.48 13.24
CA ARG A 30 -14.94 -9.88 12.87
C ARG A 30 -14.22 -8.72 12.19
N PRO A 31 -12.91 -8.53 12.43
CA PRO A 31 -12.09 -7.60 11.63
C PRO A 31 -12.21 -7.91 10.14
N GLN A 32 -12.42 -6.90 9.31
CA GLN A 32 -12.43 -6.99 7.85
C GLN A 32 -11.34 -6.05 7.33
N ALA A 33 -10.17 -6.63 7.11
CA ALA A 33 -8.96 -5.88 6.83
C ALA A 33 -8.85 -5.50 5.35
N GLU A 34 -9.16 -6.46 4.48
CA GLU A 34 -9.08 -6.27 3.04
C GLU A 34 -10.24 -6.99 2.35
N LEU A 35 -10.81 -6.38 1.30
CA LEU A 35 -11.72 -7.03 0.36
C LEU A 35 -11.02 -7.13 -0.99
N TRP A 36 -10.73 -8.35 -1.43
CA TRP A 36 -9.91 -8.64 -2.60
C TRP A 36 -10.74 -8.88 -3.85
N PHE A 37 -10.35 -8.24 -4.94
CA PHE A 37 -10.83 -8.51 -6.29
C PHE A 37 -9.63 -8.83 -7.19
N GLY A 38 -9.60 -10.04 -7.73
CA GLY A 38 -8.52 -10.48 -8.59
C GLY A 38 -8.42 -11.99 -8.66
N THR A 39 -7.32 -12.45 -9.25
CA THR A 39 -7.05 -13.87 -9.49
C THR A 39 -5.89 -14.38 -8.63
N HIS A 40 -5.60 -13.67 -7.53
CA HIS A 40 -4.53 -14.05 -6.62
C HIS A 40 -4.86 -15.38 -5.91
N PRO A 41 -3.93 -16.35 -5.84
CA PRO A 41 -4.19 -17.67 -5.23
C PRO A 41 -4.61 -17.63 -3.76
N GLY A 42 -4.18 -16.61 -3.00
CA GLY A 42 -4.56 -16.42 -1.60
C GLY A 42 -6.01 -15.94 -1.37
N GLY A 43 -6.72 -15.55 -2.43
CA GLY A 43 -8.11 -15.10 -2.37
C GLY A 43 -8.70 -14.94 -3.77
N PRO A 44 -8.87 -16.03 -4.53
CA PRO A 44 -9.31 -15.97 -5.91
C PRO A 44 -10.80 -15.56 -5.96
N ALA A 45 -11.07 -14.41 -6.56
CA ALA A 45 -12.42 -13.90 -6.73
C ALA A 45 -13.22 -14.76 -7.72
N ARG A 46 -14.55 -14.64 -7.66
CA ARG A 46 -15.49 -15.37 -8.52
C ARG A 46 -16.40 -14.41 -9.25
N LEU A 47 -16.94 -14.85 -10.38
CA LEU A 47 -18.08 -14.18 -10.99
C LEU A 47 -19.35 -14.51 -10.17
N ALA A 48 -20.37 -13.66 -10.28
CA ALA A 48 -21.66 -13.87 -9.58
C ALA A 48 -22.39 -15.18 -9.97
N ASP A 49 -21.99 -15.84 -11.06
CA ASP A 49 -22.48 -17.17 -11.43
C ASP A 49 -21.68 -18.33 -10.80
N GLY A 50 -20.73 -18.01 -9.91
CA GLY A 50 -19.89 -18.94 -9.15
C GLY A 50 -18.61 -19.38 -9.87
N ARG A 51 -18.44 -19.08 -11.17
CA ARG A 51 -17.21 -19.44 -11.90
C ARG A 51 -16.00 -18.65 -11.36
N PRO A 52 -14.78 -19.22 -11.34
CA PRO A 52 -13.57 -18.46 -11.02
C PRO A 52 -13.42 -17.26 -11.95
N LEU A 53 -13.02 -16.10 -11.42
CA LEU A 53 -12.75 -14.91 -12.24
C LEU A 53 -11.72 -15.18 -13.34
N GLU A 54 -10.69 -15.97 -13.02
CA GLU A 54 -9.63 -16.40 -13.95
C GLU A 54 -10.19 -17.08 -15.21
N ALA A 55 -11.34 -17.75 -15.13
CA ALA A 55 -11.94 -18.42 -16.28
C ALA A 55 -12.46 -17.44 -17.36
N ALA A 56 -12.73 -16.18 -16.99
CA ALA A 56 -13.17 -15.14 -17.91
C ALA A 56 -12.08 -14.09 -18.17
N ALA A 57 -11.26 -13.76 -17.17
CA ALA A 57 -10.24 -12.72 -17.25
C ALA A 57 -8.83 -13.24 -17.57
N GLY A 58 -8.59 -14.56 -17.46
CA GLY A 58 -7.23 -15.10 -17.35
C GLY A 58 -6.58 -14.70 -16.03
N GLN A 59 -5.27 -14.97 -15.89
CA GLN A 59 -4.50 -14.48 -14.76
C GLN A 59 -4.31 -12.96 -14.90
N LEU A 60 -4.84 -12.21 -13.93
CA LEU A 60 -4.65 -10.78 -13.85
C LEU A 60 -3.23 -10.48 -13.30
N PRO A 61 -2.50 -9.53 -13.89
CA PRO A 61 -1.17 -9.15 -13.42
C PRO A 61 -1.22 -8.32 -12.11
N TYR A 62 -2.42 -7.96 -11.66
CA TYR A 62 -2.66 -7.15 -10.48
C TYR A 62 -3.72 -7.75 -9.55
N LEU A 63 -3.70 -7.28 -8.31
CA LEU A 63 -4.72 -7.50 -7.29
C LEU A 63 -5.28 -6.14 -6.85
N VAL A 64 -6.61 -6.02 -6.82
CA VAL A 64 -7.30 -4.85 -6.26
C VAL A 64 -7.78 -5.20 -4.87
N LYS A 65 -7.58 -4.31 -3.92
CA LYS A 65 -8.09 -4.45 -2.56
C LYS A 65 -8.82 -3.18 -2.13
N ILE A 66 -9.92 -3.34 -1.43
CA ILE A 66 -10.36 -2.32 -0.48
C ILE A 66 -9.67 -2.63 0.84
N LEU A 67 -8.73 -1.80 1.25
CA LEU A 67 -8.00 -1.93 2.50
C LEU A 67 -8.63 -1.01 3.55
N ALA A 68 -8.92 -1.55 4.73
CA ALA A 68 -9.49 -0.83 5.87
C ALA A 68 -8.61 -1.02 7.12
N ALA A 69 -7.64 -0.12 7.30
CA ALA A 69 -6.68 -0.17 8.40
C ALA A 69 -7.23 0.53 9.65
N ALA A 70 -7.57 -0.25 10.67
CA ALA A 70 -7.91 0.27 12.01
C ALA A 70 -6.69 0.44 12.93
N ALA A 71 -5.55 -0.14 12.54
CA ALA A 71 -4.27 -0.01 13.23
C ALA A 71 -3.12 0.14 12.23
N PRO A 72 -1.99 0.77 12.63
CA PRO A 72 -0.80 0.85 11.79
C PRO A 72 -0.30 -0.54 11.38
N LEU A 73 0.10 -0.65 10.12
CA LEU A 73 0.70 -1.86 9.56
C LEU A 73 2.22 -1.84 9.75
N SER A 74 2.84 -2.99 9.49
CA SER A 74 4.30 -3.11 9.55
C SER A 74 4.99 -2.19 8.54
N LEU A 75 6.16 -1.66 8.91
CA LEU A 75 7.04 -0.97 7.98
C LEU A 75 7.63 -1.98 6.99
N GLN A 76 7.56 -1.65 5.71
CA GLN A 76 7.87 -2.58 4.62
C GLN A 76 8.66 -1.88 3.52
N VAL A 77 9.37 -2.69 2.74
CA VAL A 77 9.98 -2.32 1.48
C VAL A 77 9.80 -3.46 0.46
N HIS A 78 9.63 -3.11 -0.82
CA HIS A 78 9.48 -4.10 -1.88
C HIS A 78 10.73 -4.18 -2.76
N PRO A 79 11.17 -5.38 -3.15
CA PRO A 79 12.29 -5.57 -4.06
C PRO A 79 11.94 -5.11 -5.48
N SER A 80 12.95 -4.65 -6.22
CA SER A 80 12.88 -4.55 -7.69
C SER A 80 12.72 -5.94 -8.31
N SER A 81 12.33 -6.02 -9.58
CA SER A 81 12.15 -7.31 -10.26
C SER A 81 13.44 -8.14 -10.28
N ALA A 82 14.60 -7.48 -10.42
CA ALA A 82 15.90 -8.14 -10.38
C ALA A 82 16.21 -8.69 -8.97
N GLN A 83 15.97 -7.90 -7.92
CA GLN A 83 16.16 -8.34 -6.53
C GLN A 83 15.18 -9.47 -6.17
N ALA A 84 13.91 -9.38 -6.59
CA ALA A 84 12.89 -10.39 -6.35
C ALA A 84 13.28 -11.75 -6.93
N MET A 85 13.70 -11.77 -8.21
CA MET A 85 14.18 -12.97 -8.87
C MET A 85 15.40 -13.57 -8.16
N GLN A 86 16.39 -12.74 -7.82
CA GLN A 86 17.61 -13.19 -7.14
C GLN A 86 17.31 -13.73 -5.74
N GLY A 87 16.45 -13.05 -4.97
CA GLY A 87 16.02 -13.48 -3.65
C GLY A 87 15.24 -14.79 -3.68
N PHE A 88 14.31 -14.92 -4.64
CA PHE A 88 13.53 -16.14 -4.83
C PHE A 88 14.40 -17.37 -5.14
N VAL A 89 15.37 -17.22 -6.06
CA VAL A 89 16.34 -18.27 -6.39
C VAL A 89 17.21 -18.61 -5.18
N ARG A 90 17.76 -17.60 -4.49
CA ARG A 90 18.60 -17.80 -3.30
C ARG A 90 17.89 -18.56 -2.20
N GLU A 91 16.66 -18.20 -1.86
CA GLU A 91 15.88 -18.88 -0.82
C GLU A 91 15.51 -20.33 -1.22
N ASN A 92 15.28 -20.58 -2.52
CA ASN A 92 15.06 -21.94 -3.03
C ASN A 92 16.33 -22.80 -2.94
N ASP A 93 17.48 -22.28 -3.39
CA ASP A 93 18.76 -23.00 -3.40
C ASP A 93 19.25 -23.33 -1.98
N THR A 94 18.89 -22.50 -1.00
CA THR A 94 19.18 -22.72 0.42
C THR A 94 18.11 -23.54 1.16
N GLY A 95 17.04 -23.95 0.46
CA GLY A 95 16.03 -24.86 0.98
C GLY A 95 15.00 -24.23 1.93
N VAL A 96 14.82 -22.90 1.92
CA VAL A 96 13.78 -22.23 2.72
C VAL A 96 12.41 -22.56 2.13
N ALA A 97 11.57 -23.30 2.86
CA ALA A 97 10.23 -23.67 2.39
C ALA A 97 9.35 -22.43 2.14
N LEU A 98 8.46 -22.48 1.13
CA LEU A 98 7.60 -21.36 0.74
C LEU A 98 6.65 -20.88 1.85
N ASP A 99 6.22 -21.78 2.72
CA ASP A 99 5.36 -21.51 3.87
C ASP A 99 6.14 -21.16 5.15
N SER A 100 7.47 -21.15 5.08
CA SER A 100 8.31 -20.79 6.23
C SER A 100 8.06 -19.35 6.66
N PRO A 101 8.00 -19.07 7.98
CA PRO A 101 7.93 -17.70 8.49
C PRO A 101 9.18 -16.87 8.16
N GLN A 102 10.29 -17.53 7.78
CA GLN A 102 11.53 -16.87 7.33
C GLN A 102 11.57 -16.61 5.82
N ARG A 103 10.59 -17.13 5.05
CA ARG A 103 10.51 -16.92 3.61
C ARG A 103 10.10 -15.48 3.31
N THR A 104 11.02 -14.72 2.70
CA THR A 104 10.77 -13.34 2.28
C THR A 104 10.28 -13.30 0.84
N TYR A 105 10.90 -14.11 -0.03
CA TYR A 105 10.63 -14.13 -1.47
C TYR A 105 9.74 -15.32 -1.83
N ARG A 106 8.43 -15.11 -1.90
CA ARG A 106 7.43 -16.16 -2.21
C ARG A 106 7.25 -16.39 -3.71
N ASP A 107 7.67 -15.43 -4.53
CA ASP A 107 7.60 -15.45 -5.97
C ASP A 107 8.76 -14.64 -6.58
N PRO A 108 9.05 -14.75 -7.89
CA PRO A 108 10.14 -14.01 -8.52
C PRO A 108 9.75 -12.60 -8.99
N PHE A 109 8.58 -12.08 -8.58
CA PHE A 109 8.02 -10.85 -9.11
C PHE A 109 8.22 -9.66 -8.17
N HIS A 110 8.28 -8.46 -8.74
CA HIS A 110 8.23 -7.24 -7.94
C HIS A 110 6.81 -6.96 -7.45
N LYS A 111 6.67 -5.94 -6.61
CA LYS A 111 5.40 -5.56 -6.03
C LYS A 111 5.24 -4.03 -5.97
N PRO A 112 5.13 -3.34 -7.11
CA PRO A 112 4.67 -1.96 -7.11
C PRO A 112 3.23 -1.89 -6.59
N GLU A 113 2.92 -0.84 -5.85
CA GLU A 113 1.58 -0.61 -5.30
C GLU A 113 1.14 0.84 -5.54
N LEU A 114 -0.16 1.05 -5.70
CA LEU A 114 -0.82 2.35 -5.68
C LEU A 114 -1.90 2.31 -4.62
N LEU A 115 -1.87 3.24 -3.68
CA LEU A 115 -2.95 3.46 -2.73
C LEU A 115 -3.73 4.71 -3.14
N TYR A 116 -5.03 4.57 -3.35
CA TYR A 116 -5.99 5.63 -3.59
C TYR A 116 -6.94 5.76 -2.38
N ALA A 117 -7.02 6.93 -1.76
CA ALA A 117 -7.74 7.12 -0.52
C ALA A 117 -9.27 7.21 -0.73
N LEU A 118 -10.03 6.45 0.06
CA LEU A 118 -11.51 6.49 0.12
C LEU A 118 -12.02 7.32 1.30
N THR A 119 -11.25 7.37 2.37
CA THR A 119 -11.44 8.25 3.53
C THR A 119 -10.17 9.06 3.73
N HIS A 120 -10.13 9.91 4.77
CA HIS A 120 -8.84 10.37 5.28
C HIS A 120 -7.93 9.16 5.55
N PHE A 121 -6.71 9.17 5.00
CA PHE A 121 -5.78 8.05 5.09
C PHE A 121 -4.38 8.55 5.45
N GLU A 122 -3.81 8.03 6.53
CA GLU A 122 -2.46 8.39 6.97
C GLU A 122 -1.46 7.30 6.56
N ALA A 123 -0.34 7.69 5.97
CA ALA A 123 0.75 6.78 5.62
C ALA A 123 2.12 7.42 5.85
N LEU A 124 3.12 6.55 6.01
CA LEU A 124 4.53 6.88 5.82
C LEU A 124 4.96 6.32 4.46
N CYS A 125 5.64 7.09 3.61
CA CYS A 125 6.12 6.58 2.33
C CYS A 125 7.34 7.34 1.77
N GLY A 126 8.34 6.60 1.33
CA GLY A 126 9.57 7.15 0.77
C GLY A 126 10.38 7.99 1.77
N VAL A 127 11.65 8.18 1.46
CA VAL A 127 12.54 9.04 2.26
C VAL A 127 12.13 10.50 2.09
N ALA A 128 11.95 11.23 3.19
CA ALA A 128 11.65 12.65 3.14
C ALA A 128 12.86 13.47 2.61
N PRO A 129 12.63 14.64 1.99
CA PRO A 129 13.70 15.55 1.60
C PRO A 129 14.71 15.78 2.72
N LEU A 130 16.00 15.57 2.45
CA LEU A 130 17.05 15.52 3.48
C LEU A 130 17.06 16.76 4.38
N HIS A 131 16.80 17.94 3.80
CA HIS A 131 16.78 19.20 4.54
C HIS A 131 15.62 19.29 5.55
N LEU A 132 14.50 18.61 5.31
CA LEU A 132 13.38 18.52 6.27
C LEU A 132 13.70 17.53 7.39
N THR A 133 14.41 16.45 7.07
CA THR A 133 14.89 15.49 8.06
C THR A 133 15.97 16.11 8.94
N ASP A 134 17.00 16.75 8.38
CA ASP A 134 18.06 17.41 9.15
C ASP A 134 17.50 18.49 10.09
N ARG A 135 16.57 19.33 9.60
CA ARG A 135 15.89 20.33 10.42
C ARG A 135 15.13 19.70 11.59
N LEU A 136 14.37 18.64 11.34
CA LEU A 136 13.63 17.96 12.40
C LEU A 136 14.58 17.37 13.46
N LEU A 137 15.68 16.73 13.02
CA LEU A 137 16.67 16.19 13.95
C LEU A 137 17.40 17.30 14.72
N GLU A 138 17.62 18.46 14.11
CA GLU A 138 18.14 19.65 14.79
C GLU A 138 17.17 20.16 15.87
N GLU A 139 15.89 20.26 15.56
CA GLU A 139 14.83 20.71 16.48
C GLU A 139 14.69 19.74 17.69
N LEU A 140 14.89 18.44 17.47
CA LEU A 140 14.92 17.42 18.53
C LEU A 140 16.21 17.46 19.38
N GLY A 141 17.21 18.25 18.96
CA GLY A 141 18.38 18.59 19.76
C GLY A 141 19.26 17.39 20.12
N PRO A 142 19.87 17.38 21.33
CA PRO A 142 20.81 16.32 21.73
C PRO A 142 20.25 14.90 21.68
N ALA A 143 18.93 14.73 21.78
CA ALA A 143 18.29 13.43 21.71
C ALA A 143 18.40 12.77 20.32
N ALA A 144 18.49 13.58 19.25
CA ALA A 144 18.63 13.13 17.87
C ALA A 144 20.08 13.22 17.36
N ALA A 145 21.04 13.62 18.19
CA ALA A 145 22.43 13.82 17.79
C ALA A 145 23.08 12.58 17.11
N PRO A 146 22.86 11.33 17.58
CA PRO A 146 23.40 10.15 16.89
C PRO A 146 22.86 10.01 15.46
N MET A 147 21.54 10.17 15.28
CA MET A 147 20.91 10.10 13.96
C MET A 147 21.40 11.22 13.04
N ARG A 148 21.52 12.45 13.55
CA ARG A 148 22.01 13.59 12.77
C ARG A 148 23.48 13.43 12.39
N ALA A 149 24.29 12.82 13.26
CA ALA A 149 25.68 12.52 12.95
C ALA A 149 25.76 11.51 11.79
N GLU A 150 25.05 10.39 11.84
CA GLU A 150 25.04 9.41 10.74
C GLU A 150 24.50 9.99 9.44
N LEU A 151 23.47 10.84 9.52
CA LEU A 151 22.94 11.56 8.36
C LEU A 151 24.02 12.37 7.64
N GLY A 152 24.91 13.04 8.40
CA GLY A 152 26.02 13.81 7.84
C GLY A 152 27.19 12.97 7.30
N HIS A 153 27.38 11.75 7.79
CA HIS A 153 28.47 10.87 7.36
C HIS A 153 28.12 10.00 6.16
N GLY A 154 26.95 9.36 6.20
CA GLY A 154 26.54 8.34 5.23
C GLY A 154 25.11 8.48 4.74
N GLY A 155 24.45 9.60 5.03
CA GLY A 155 23.09 9.84 4.57
C GLY A 155 22.06 8.95 5.27
N ILE A 156 20.91 8.75 4.61
CA ILE A 156 19.76 8.05 5.19
C ILE A 156 20.04 6.57 5.41
N ASP A 157 20.82 5.93 4.53
CA ASP A 157 21.26 4.54 4.69
C ASP A 157 21.98 4.32 6.02
N ALA A 158 22.91 5.22 6.37
CA ALA A 158 23.66 5.14 7.63
C ALA A 158 22.75 5.32 8.85
N VAL A 159 21.77 6.22 8.80
CA VAL A 159 20.81 6.39 9.89
C VAL A 159 19.93 5.14 10.06
N ILE A 160 19.46 4.55 8.96
CA ILE A 160 18.64 3.32 9.02
C ILE A 160 19.49 2.15 9.53
N ALA A 161 20.74 2.02 9.08
CA ALA A 161 21.67 1.02 9.60
C ALA A 161 21.91 1.17 11.10
N LEU A 162 22.16 2.39 11.60
CA LEU A 162 22.25 2.69 13.03
C LEU A 162 21.00 2.22 13.78
N LEU A 163 19.81 2.57 13.28
CA LEU A 163 18.56 2.22 13.94
C LEU A 163 18.33 0.70 13.97
N LEU A 164 18.58 -0.01 12.87
CA LEU A 164 18.24 -1.43 12.76
C LEU A 164 19.33 -2.38 13.28
N HIS A 165 20.62 -2.06 13.13
CA HIS A 165 21.73 -2.88 13.63
C HIS A 165 22.13 -2.52 15.06
N ASP A 166 22.41 -1.25 15.33
CA ASP A 166 22.94 -0.82 16.63
C ASP A 166 21.83 -0.64 17.67
N ARG A 167 20.60 -0.41 17.20
CA ARG A 167 19.37 -0.37 17.99
C ARG A 167 19.49 0.51 19.24
N PRO A 168 19.84 1.80 19.09
CA PRO A 168 19.96 2.71 20.22
C PRO A 168 18.64 2.84 20.97
N SER A 169 18.71 3.18 22.26
CA SER A 169 17.51 3.46 23.05
C SER A 169 16.76 4.66 22.47
N LEU A 170 15.47 4.46 22.16
CA LEU A 170 14.60 5.53 21.67
C LEU A 170 14.09 6.46 22.79
N ALA A 171 14.32 6.16 24.06
CA ALA A 171 13.73 6.91 25.18
C ALA A 171 14.03 8.43 25.16
N PRO A 172 15.28 8.89 24.89
CA PRO A 172 15.56 10.32 24.77
C PRO A 172 14.79 10.97 23.62
N LEU A 173 14.72 10.27 22.48
CA LEU A 173 14.05 10.75 21.28
C LEU A 173 12.54 10.86 21.49
N LEU A 174 11.92 9.86 22.12
CA LEU A 174 10.50 9.87 22.48
C LEU A 174 10.16 11.05 23.40
N ASN A 175 10.98 11.32 24.41
CA ASN A 175 10.78 12.45 25.31
C ASN A 175 10.89 13.80 24.59
N ALA A 176 11.87 13.97 23.69
CA ALA A 176 12.00 15.17 22.88
C ALA A 176 10.81 15.35 21.90
N ALA A 177 10.33 14.24 21.33
CA ALA A 177 9.25 14.23 20.35
C ALA A 177 7.84 14.39 20.97
N ALA A 178 7.66 14.17 22.28
CA ALA A 178 6.35 14.04 22.93
C ALA A 178 5.40 15.23 22.71
N HIS A 179 5.93 16.43 22.54
CA HIS A 179 5.15 17.66 22.31
C HIS A 179 5.55 18.39 21.03
N HIS A 180 6.32 17.73 20.16
CA HIS A 180 6.74 18.33 18.89
C HIS A 180 5.56 18.38 17.92
N PRO A 181 5.32 19.50 17.21
CA PRO A 181 4.17 19.66 16.33
C PRO A 181 4.24 18.82 15.04
N ASP A 182 5.43 18.34 14.67
CA ASP A 182 5.62 17.52 13.47
C ASP A 182 4.87 16.17 13.60
N PRO A 183 4.00 15.81 12.63
CA PRO A 183 3.25 14.55 12.65
C PRO A 183 4.13 13.29 12.76
N ARG A 184 5.36 13.33 12.25
CA ARG A 184 6.33 12.22 12.35
C ARG A 184 6.73 11.97 13.80
N CYS A 185 6.82 13.01 14.64
CA CYS A 185 7.10 12.89 16.07
C CYS A 185 5.92 12.27 16.83
N ARG A 186 4.69 12.63 16.48
CA ARG A 186 3.48 11.98 17.00
C ARG A 186 3.46 10.50 16.64
N TRP A 187 3.78 10.16 15.38
CA TRP A 187 3.81 8.78 14.92
C TRP A 187 4.95 7.97 15.52
N LEU A 188 6.15 8.53 15.69
CA LEU A 188 7.22 7.90 16.48
C LEU A 188 6.71 7.45 17.86
N ASN A 189 6.03 8.34 18.59
CA ASN A 189 5.49 8.03 19.92
C ASN A 189 4.41 6.93 19.86
N ARG A 190 3.45 7.05 18.94
CA ARG A 190 2.36 6.06 18.79
C ARG A 190 2.88 4.69 18.38
N LEU A 191 3.80 4.63 17.41
CA LEU A 191 4.42 3.39 16.96
C LEU A 191 5.26 2.74 18.06
N SER A 192 5.98 3.53 18.86
CA SER A 192 6.76 3.01 20.00
C SER A 192 5.88 2.50 21.14
N GLN A 193 4.67 3.02 21.30
CA GLN A 193 3.68 2.49 22.26
C GLN A 193 3.11 1.14 21.78
N LEU A 194 2.82 1.03 20.48
CA LEU A 194 2.30 -0.20 19.86
C LEU A 194 3.36 -1.30 19.72
N HIS A 195 4.62 -0.91 19.52
CA HIS A 195 5.76 -1.80 19.37
C HIS A 195 6.91 -1.41 20.33
N PRO A 196 6.74 -1.62 21.65
CA PRO A 196 7.75 -1.24 22.64
C PRO A 196 9.12 -1.87 22.35
N GLY A 197 10.14 -1.02 22.22
CA GLY A 197 11.53 -1.44 21.98
C GLY A 197 11.87 -1.75 20.51
N ASP A 198 10.95 -1.55 19.58
CA ASP A 198 11.24 -1.66 18.15
C ASP A 198 11.88 -0.36 17.63
N PRO A 199 13.16 -0.39 17.20
CA PRO A 199 13.84 0.82 16.72
C PRO A 199 13.28 1.35 15.40
N ALA A 200 12.54 0.53 14.64
CA ALA A 200 11.94 0.95 13.37
C ALA A 200 10.91 2.08 13.54
N ALA A 201 10.38 2.30 14.74
CA ALA A 201 9.52 3.45 15.03
C ALA A 201 10.23 4.80 14.78
N ALA A 202 11.55 4.87 14.96
CA ALA A 202 12.34 6.08 14.67
C ALA A 202 12.55 6.32 13.17
N ILE A 203 12.37 5.30 12.32
CA ILE A 203 12.42 5.47 10.86
C ILE A 203 11.28 6.40 10.39
N ALA A 204 10.17 6.50 11.14
CA ALA A 204 9.10 7.45 10.84
C ALA A 204 9.57 8.91 10.76
N LEU A 205 10.65 9.29 11.44
CA LEU A 205 11.22 10.65 11.34
C LEU A 205 11.93 10.90 9.99
N LEU A 206 12.32 9.84 9.30
CA LEU A 206 13.09 9.87 8.06
C LEU A 206 12.19 9.81 6.81
N LEU A 207 10.94 9.38 6.95
CA LEU A 207 10.01 9.18 5.84
C LEU A 207 9.08 10.37 5.65
N ASN A 208 8.51 10.53 4.46
CA ASN A 208 7.40 11.46 4.29
C ASN A 208 6.21 10.93 5.09
N TYR A 209 5.58 11.81 5.86
CA TYR A 209 4.24 11.59 6.39
C TYR A 209 3.25 12.20 5.41
N VAL A 210 2.30 11.40 4.95
CA VAL A 210 1.20 11.84 4.09
C VAL A 210 -0.13 11.62 4.79
N ALA A 211 -1.01 12.60 4.66
CA ALA A 211 -2.39 12.54 5.12
C ALA A 211 -3.27 12.82 3.91
N LEU A 212 -3.76 11.74 3.29
CA LEU A 212 -4.48 11.77 2.04
C LEU A 212 -5.96 12.07 2.30
N GLU A 213 -6.51 13.02 1.56
CA GLU A 213 -7.95 13.22 1.45
C GLU A 213 -8.56 12.24 0.43
N PRO A 214 -9.88 11.94 0.52
CA PRO A 214 -10.55 11.09 -0.46
C PRO A 214 -10.28 11.57 -1.89
N GLY A 215 -9.76 10.69 -2.76
CA GLY A 215 -9.35 11.07 -4.11
C GLY A 215 -7.85 11.24 -4.30
N GLU A 216 -7.08 11.43 -3.25
CA GLU A 216 -5.62 11.51 -3.33
C GLU A 216 -4.99 10.11 -3.32
N ALA A 217 -3.79 10.00 -3.89
CA ALA A 217 -3.11 8.72 -4.03
C ALA A 217 -1.60 8.85 -3.88
N ILE A 218 -0.96 7.73 -3.52
CA ILE A 218 0.49 7.56 -3.46
C ILE A 218 0.90 6.30 -4.21
N TYR A 219 2.10 6.31 -4.78
CA TYR A 219 2.71 5.16 -5.44
C TYR A 219 3.92 4.65 -4.65
N LEU A 220 3.98 3.34 -4.45
CA LEU A 220 5.00 2.64 -3.69
C LEU A 220 5.78 1.75 -4.64
N GLY A 221 6.88 2.30 -5.17
CA GLY A 221 7.79 1.57 -6.06
C GLY A 221 8.76 0.66 -5.31
N ALA A 222 9.60 -0.05 -6.06
CA ALA A 222 10.70 -0.82 -5.50
C ALA A 222 11.64 0.06 -4.64
N GLY A 223 12.12 -0.48 -3.52
CA GLY A 223 13.00 0.21 -2.58
C GLY A 223 12.33 1.26 -1.70
N ASN A 224 11.06 1.61 -1.96
CA ASN A 224 10.33 2.60 -1.18
C ASN A 224 9.94 2.03 0.20
N LEU A 225 10.45 2.62 1.28
CA LEU A 225 10.01 2.33 2.63
C LEU A 225 8.63 2.93 2.90
N HIS A 226 7.69 2.13 3.37
CA HIS A 226 6.34 2.61 3.64
C HIS A 226 5.60 1.82 4.73
N ALA A 227 4.61 2.48 5.33
CA ALA A 227 3.66 1.89 6.26
C ALA A 227 2.33 2.63 6.20
N TYR A 228 1.22 1.91 6.06
CA TYR A 228 -0.11 2.48 6.26
C TYR A 228 -0.41 2.59 7.74
N LEU A 229 -0.87 3.77 8.18
CA LEU A 229 -1.05 4.10 9.59
C LEU A 229 -2.53 4.03 10.02
N GLY A 230 -3.45 4.28 9.08
CA GLY A 230 -4.88 4.13 9.29
C GLY A 230 -5.72 4.78 8.19
N GLY A 231 -6.95 4.29 8.01
CA GLY A 231 -7.91 4.77 7.01
C GLY A 231 -8.38 3.69 6.05
N VAL A 232 -9.18 4.09 5.06
CA VAL A 232 -9.70 3.21 4.01
C VAL A 232 -9.22 3.67 2.64
N GLY A 233 -8.73 2.74 1.83
CA GLY A 233 -8.24 3.01 0.48
C GLY A 233 -8.49 1.86 -0.49
N ILE A 234 -8.45 2.16 -1.78
CA ILE A 234 -8.20 1.15 -2.81
C ILE A 234 -6.69 0.98 -2.90
N GLU A 235 -6.21 -0.23 -2.68
CA GLU A 235 -4.85 -0.62 -3.05
C GLU A 235 -4.90 -1.41 -4.36
N VAL A 236 -4.08 -1.01 -5.33
CA VAL A 236 -3.80 -1.82 -6.52
C VAL A 236 -2.33 -2.19 -6.47
N MET A 237 -2.02 -3.47 -6.54
CA MET A 237 -0.66 -3.98 -6.50
C MET A 237 -0.42 -4.99 -7.59
N ALA A 238 0.82 -5.13 -8.05
CA ALA A 238 1.19 -6.28 -8.87
C ALA A 238 0.98 -7.58 -8.07
N SER A 239 0.67 -8.67 -8.76
CA SER A 239 0.38 -9.96 -8.13
C SER A 239 1.64 -10.63 -7.57
N SER A 240 2.07 -10.21 -6.37
CA SER A 240 3.24 -10.72 -5.65
C SER A 240 3.01 -10.71 -4.12
N ASP A 241 3.57 -11.69 -3.43
CA ASP A 241 3.56 -11.80 -1.97
C ASP A 241 4.93 -11.48 -1.34
N ASN A 242 5.83 -10.89 -2.12
CA ASN A 242 7.14 -10.45 -1.65
C ASN A 242 7.04 -9.23 -0.73
N VAL A 243 7.38 -9.43 0.53
CA VAL A 243 7.34 -8.39 1.57
C VAL A 243 8.58 -8.49 2.43
N VAL A 244 9.49 -7.52 2.28
CA VAL A 244 10.62 -7.35 3.19
C VAL A 244 10.16 -6.44 4.32
N ARG A 245 10.03 -6.98 5.53
CA ARG A 245 9.61 -6.21 6.71
C ARG A 245 10.81 -5.52 7.33
N CYS A 246 10.63 -4.26 7.72
CA CYS A 246 11.68 -3.42 8.32
C CYS A 246 11.48 -3.22 9.83
N GLY A 247 10.34 -3.67 10.38
CA GLY A 247 9.98 -3.56 11.79
C GLY A 247 8.49 -3.28 11.96
N LEU A 248 8.10 -2.82 13.15
CA LEU A 248 6.72 -2.61 13.56
C LEU A 248 5.89 -3.89 13.41
N THR A 249 6.51 -5.01 13.78
CA THR A 249 5.96 -6.34 13.53
C THR A 249 6.51 -7.36 14.53
N SER A 250 5.72 -8.38 14.82
CA SER A 250 6.16 -9.56 15.58
C SER A 250 6.75 -10.66 14.67
N LYS A 251 6.70 -10.46 13.35
CA LYS A 251 7.22 -11.41 12.35
C LYS A 251 8.73 -11.24 12.17
N PHE A 252 9.34 -12.19 11.46
CA PHE A 252 10.77 -12.15 11.10
C PHE A 252 11.11 -10.86 10.32
N VAL A 253 12.27 -10.29 10.65
CA VAL A 253 12.87 -9.11 10.02
C VAL A 253 14.31 -9.46 9.68
N ASP A 254 14.64 -9.43 8.40
CA ASP A 254 16.00 -9.59 7.89
C ASP A 254 16.57 -8.18 7.62
N VAL A 255 17.33 -7.65 8.57
CA VAL A 255 17.87 -6.29 8.49
C VAL A 255 18.84 -6.13 7.31
N ASP A 256 19.67 -7.14 7.05
CA ASP A 256 20.62 -7.09 5.93
C ASP A 256 19.89 -7.01 4.60
N GLU A 257 18.75 -7.73 4.48
CA GLU A 257 17.94 -7.67 3.27
C GLU A 257 17.17 -6.35 3.14
N VAL A 258 16.69 -5.77 4.24
CA VAL A 258 16.09 -4.42 4.24
C VAL A 258 17.07 -3.41 3.64
N LEU A 259 18.31 -3.39 4.12
CA LEU A 259 19.34 -2.47 3.63
C LEU A 259 19.76 -2.75 2.18
N ARG A 260 19.68 -4.00 1.73
CA ARG A 260 19.95 -4.37 0.33
C ARG A 260 18.85 -3.89 -0.63
N VAL A 261 17.61 -3.85 -0.16
CA VAL A 261 16.44 -3.55 -0.98
C VAL A 261 16.09 -2.07 -0.99
N LEU A 262 16.33 -1.38 0.12
CA LEU A 262 16.08 0.04 0.31
C LEU A 262 16.63 0.91 -0.83
N ASP A 263 15.79 1.85 -1.30
CA ASP A 263 16.23 3.04 -2.01
C ASP A 263 16.13 4.24 -1.06
N ALA A 264 17.29 4.73 -0.62
CA ALA A 264 17.39 5.87 0.28
C ALA A 264 17.32 7.24 -0.43
N THR A 265 17.06 7.25 -1.73
CA THR A 265 16.89 8.50 -2.50
C THR A 265 15.67 9.27 -1.97
N PRO A 266 15.83 10.57 -1.62
CA PRO A 266 14.71 11.38 -1.17
C PRO A 266 13.60 11.49 -2.23
N LEU A 267 12.36 11.38 -1.77
CA LEU A 267 11.15 11.56 -2.54
C LEU A 267 10.55 12.93 -2.20
N ASP A 268 10.71 13.89 -3.11
CA ASP A 268 10.25 15.27 -2.93
C ASP A 268 8.72 15.39 -2.93
N ASP A 269 8.05 14.63 -3.80
CA ASP A 269 6.59 14.62 -3.91
C ASP A 269 6.08 13.16 -3.87
N PRO A 270 5.46 12.74 -2.76
CA PRO A 270 4.93 11.39 -2.65
C PRO A 270 3.56 11.21 -3.34
N LEU A 271 2.89 12.30 -3.75
CA LEU A 271 1.54 12.23 -4.30
C LEU A 271 1.55 11.88 -5.79
N VAL A 272 0.58 11.06 -6.19
CA VAL A 272 0.27 10.80 -7.59
C VAL A 272 -0.77 11.80 -8.06
N HIS A 273 -0.36 12.71 -8.93
CA HIS A 273 -1.24 13.73 -9.50
C HIS A 273 -2.02 13.17 -10.69
N PRO A 274 -3.36 13.12 -10.61
CA PRO A 274 -4.15 12.51 -11.66
C PRO A 274 -4.22 13.37 -12.92
N GLN A 275 -4.38 12.72 -14.07
CA GLN A 275 -4.44 13.33 -15.38
C GLN A 275 -5.77 12.98 -16.06
N ALA A 276 -6.45 13.98 -16.62
CA ALA A 276 -7.66 13.73 -17.39
C ALA A 276 -7.34 12.87 -18.62
N ASN A 277 -8.17 11.88 -18.89
CA ASN A 277 -8.11 11.09 -20.10
C ASN A 277 -9.20 11.50 -21.10
N ALA A 278 -9.21 10.85 -22.27
CA ALA A 278 -10.15 11.18 -23.35
C ALA A 278 -11.61 10.77 -23.07
N ASP A 279 -11.86 9.83 -22.15
CA ASP A 279 -13.19 9.32 -21.82
C ASP A 279 -13.79 9.97 -20.55
N GLY A 280 -13.18 11.05 -20.05
CA GLY A 280 -13.68 11.85 -18.93
C GLY A 280 -13.24 11.35 -17.54
N GLY A 281 -12.44 10.29 -17.48
CA GLY A 281 -11.82 9.79 -16.26
C GLY A 281 -10.53 10.52 -15.89
N MET A 282 -10.15 10.38 -14.63
CA MET A 282 -8.90 10.86 -14.04
C MET A 282 -7.96 9.68 -13.83
N VAL A 283 -6.91 9.58 -14.64
CA VAL A 283 -5.90 8.51 -14.58
C VAL A 283 -4.84 8.87 -13.56
N TYR A 284 -4.47 7.91 -12.71
CA TYR A 284 -3.37 8.04 -11.76
C TYR A 284 -2.11 7.41 -12.39
N PRO A 285 -1.19 8.21 -12.94
CA PRO A 285 -0.04 7.69 -13.68
C PRO A 285 0.94 7.01 -12.74
N VAL A 286 1.33 5.78 -13.06
CA VAL A 286 2.33 5.00 -12.31
C VAL A 286 3.39 4.43 -13.26
N PRO A 287 4.66 4.31 -12.84
CA PRO A 287 5.74 3.79 -13.66
C PRO A 287 5.77 2.25 -13.66
N THR A 288 4.61 1.61 -13.85
CA THR A 288 4.51 0.16 -14.03
C THR A 288 3.51 -0.17 -15.14
N ALA A 289 3.73 -1.30 -15.83
CA ALA A 289 2.77 -1.85 -16.78
C ALA A 289 1.77 -2.83 -16.14
N ASP A 290 2.00 -3.24 -14.88
CA ASP A 290 1.17 -4.24 -14.22
C ASP A 290 -0.27 -3.78 -14.03
N PHE A 291 -0.47 -2.48 -13.80
CA PHE A 291 -1.80 -1.90 -13.58
C PHE A 291 -1.85 -0.40 -13.90
N ARG A 292 -3.08 0.07 -14.09
CA ARG A 292 -3.50 1.47 -14.20
C ARG A 292 -4.76 1.65 -13.36
N LEU A 293 -4.87 2.77 -12.65
CA LEU A 293 -6.13 3.18 -12.00
C LEU A 293 -6.69 4.42 -12.71
N THR A 294 -7.97 4.37 -13.07
CA THR A 294 -8.73 5.52 -13.58
C THR A 294 -9.95 5.73 -12.70
N HIS A 295 -10.12 6.93 -12.18
CA HIS A 295 -11.28 7.34 -11.41
C HIS A 295 -12.30 8.02 -12.32
N TYR A 296 -13.59 7.76 -12.10
CA TYR A 296 -14.70 8.48 -12.72
C TYR A 296 -15.64 9.03 -11.65
N GLU A 297 -15.90 10.33 -11.68
CA GLU A 297 -17.11 10.91 -11.09
C GLU A 297 -18.18 10.95 -12.19
N ILE A 298 -19.25 10.20 -12.01
CA ILE A 298 -20.32 10.03 -12.98
C ILE A 298 -21.54 10.81 -12.49
N ASP A 299 -22.03 11.73 -13.33
CA ASP A 299 -23.34 12.37 -13.21
C ASP A 299 -23.97 12.44 -14.60
N GLY A 300 -24.77 11.41 -14.93
CA GLY A 300 -25.26 11.18 -16.28
C GLY A 300 -24.72 9.87 -16.85
N SER A 301 -23.84 9.93 -17.84
CA SER A 301 -23.23 8.72 -18.41
C SER A 301 -21.76 8.89 -18.76
N VAL A 302 -21.02 7.79 -18.65
CA VAL A 302 -19.67 7.64 -19.21
C VAL A 302 -19.60 6.38 -20.07
N SER A 303 -18.89 6.44 -21.19
CA SER A 303 -18.69 5.29 -22.05
C SER A 303 -17.24 5.17 -22.48
N PHE A 304 -16.74 3.95 -22.48
CA PHE A 304 -15.39 3.62 -22.91
C PHE A 304 -15.32 2.20 -23.46
N ARG A 305 -14.23 1.91 -24.15
CA ARG A 305 -13.89 0.54 -24.57
C ARG A 305 -12.81 -0.01 -23.65
N ALA A 306 -13.05 -1.21 -23.12
CA ALA A 306 -12.06 -1.91 -22.31
C ALA A 306 -10.83 -2.30 -23.15
N ASN A 307 -9.65 -2.18 -22.57
CA ASN A 307 -8.38 -2.56 -23.19
C ASN A 307 -7.75 -3.67 -22.33
N GLY A 308 -7.98 -4.93 -22.69
CA GLY A 308 -7.76 -6.06 -21.81
C GLY A 308 -8.88 -6.27 -20.78
N PRO A 309 -8.75 -7.29 -19.90
CA PRO A 309 -9.65 -7.49 -18.78
C PRO A 309 -9.46 -6.38 -17.74
N GLU A 310 -10.56 -5.74 -17.34
CA GLU A 310 -10.55 -4.60 -16.42
C GLU A 310 -11.58 -4.81 -15.31
N LEU A 311 -11.23 -4.42 -14.09
CA LEU A 311 -12.12 -4.42 -12.94
C LEU A 311 -12.66 -3.01 -12.70
N LEU A 312 -13.97 -2.89 -12.58
CA LEU A 312 -14.67 -1.66 -12.20
C LEU A 312 -15.16 -1.81 -10.77
N VAL A 313 -14.80 -0.90 -9.88
CA VAL A 313 -15.21 -0.90 -8.47
C VAL A 313 -16.00 0.37 -8.19
N CYS A 314 -17.28 0.22 -7.85
CA CYS A 314 -18.12 1.36 -7.46
C CYS A 314 -17.91 1.65 -5.97
N ILE A 315 -17.38 2.83 -5.65
CA ILE A 315 -17.06 3.21 -4.27
C ILE A 315 -18.08 4.16 -3.65
N ARG A 316 -18.93 4.78 -4.47
CA ARG A 316 -20.03 5.64 -4.02
C ARG A 316 -21.15 5.68 -5.05
N GLY A 317 -22.38 5.85 -4.58
CA GLY A 317 -23.54 6.03 -5.44
C GLY A 317 -23.91 4.74 -6.18
N GLU A 318 -24.54 4.91 -7.34
CA GLU A 318 -24.96 3.80 -8.19
C GLU A 318 -25.08 4.23 -9.65
N THR A 319 -24.78 3.28 -10.53
CA THR A 319 -25.14 3.27 -11.95
C THR A 319 -26.20 2.19 -12.16
N MET A 320 -26.75 2.11 -13.37
CA MET A 320 -27.68 1.02 -13.74
C MET A 320 -27.03 -0.38 -13.62
N GLU A 321 -25.71 -0.46 -13.69
CA GLU A 321 -24.93 -1.69 -13.73
C GLU A 321 -24.22 -2.02 -12.40
N LEU A 322 -23.88 -1.00 -11.61
CA LEU A 322 -23.04 -1.13 -10.42
C LEU A 322 -23.54 -0.24 -9.29
N THR A 323 -23.70 -0.82 -8.10
CA THR A 323 -23.95 -0.06 -6.87
C THR A 323 -22.71 -0.03 -5.97
N ARG A 324 -22.69 0.92 -5.01
CA ARG A 324 -21.60 1.04 -4.03
C ARG A 324 -21.21 -0.31 -3.43
N GLY A 325 -19.90 -0.58 -3.42
CA GLY A 325 -19.28 -1.80 -2.90
C GLY A 325 -19.19 -2.94 -3.91
N GLN A 326 -19.87 -2.83 -5.06
CA GLN A 326 -19.81 -3.85 -6.10
C GLN A 326 -18.58 -3.68 -6.98
N CYS A 327 -18.10 -4.82 -7.50
CA CYS A 327 -17.10 -4.90 -8.54
C CYS A 327 -17.67 -5.62 -9.76
N ALA A 328 -17.27 -5.23 -10.97
CA ALA A 328 -17.54 -5.98 -12.19
C ALA A 328 -16.29 -6.12 -13.07
N LEU A 329 -16.24 -7.21 -13.83
CA LEU A 329 -15.31 -7.44 -14.92
C LEU A 329 -15.89 -6.86 -16.22
N ALA A 330 -15.10 -6.02 -16.89
CA ALA A 330 -15.22 -5.78 -18.32
C ALA A 330 -14.17 -6.62 -19.06
N THR A 331 -14.58 -7.30 -20.12
CA THR A 331 -13.70 -8.15 -20.93
C THR A 331 -13.02 -7.37 -22.04
N ASP A 332 -11.95 -7.91 -22.61
CA ASP A 332 -11.18 -7.22 -23.65
C ASP A 332 -12.05 -6.76 -24.84
N GLY A 333 -11.91 -5.50 -25.23
CA GLY A 333 -12.66 -4.89 -26.33
C GLY A 333 -14.15 -4.64 -26.05
N GLU A 334 -14.64 -4.96 -24.85
CA GLU A 334 -16.02 -4.71 -24.44
C GLU A 334 -16.33 -3.20 -24.43
N GLN A 335 -17.47 -2.82 -25.01
CA GLN A 335 -17.97 -1.45 -24.87
C GLN A 335 -18.74 -1.36 -23.56
N VAL A 336 -18.27 -0.51 -22.66
CA VAL A 336 -18.91 -0.23 -21.38
C VAL A 336 -19.63 1.11 -21.46
N GLU A 337 -20.84 1.14 -20.93
CA GLU A 337 -21.59 2.36 -20.66
C GLU A 337 -22.06 2.26 -19.21
N LEU A 338 -21.81 3.32 -18.43
CA LEU A 338 -22.24 3.45 -17.05
C LEU A 338 -23.15 4.66 -16.97
N ILE A 339 -24.38 4.46 -16.50
CA ILE A 339 -25.40 5.53 -16.44
C ILE A 339 -25.89 5.67 -15.00
N GLY A 340 -25.78 6.87 -14.41
CA GLY A 340 -26.26 7.17 -13.07
C GLY A 340 -25.48 8.28 -12.36
N THR A 341 -25.43 8.20 -11.04
CA THR A 341 -24.66 9.11 -10.18
C THR A 341 -23.78 8.28 -9.26
N ALA A 342 -22.50 8.14 -9.60
CA ALA A 342 -21.59 7.24 -8.93
C ALA A 342 -20.14 7.69 -9.02
N THR A 343 -19.33 7.21 -8.08
CA THR A 343 -17.87 7.25 -8.17
C THR A 343 -17.37 5.84 -8.44
N VAL A 344 -16.64 5.65 -9.54
CA VAL A 344 -16.16 4.33 -10.00
C VAL A 344 -14.68 4.38 -10.29
N CYS A 345 -13.93 3.41 -9.76
CA CYS A 345 -12.53 3.18 -10.11
C CYS A 345 -12.44 2.03 -11.11
N ARG A 346 -11.82 2.28 -12.25
CA ARG A 346 -11.49 1.32 -13.30
C ARG A 346 -10.02 0.94 -13.19
N ILE A 347 -9.75 -0.34 -13.02
CA ILE A 347 -8.42 -0.91 -12.89
C ILE A 347 -8.18 -1.89 -14.04
N GLY A 348 -7.07 -1.73 -14.76
CA GLY A 348 -6.68 -2.62 -15.85
C GLY A 348 -5.18 -2.74 -15.97
N GLY A 349 -4.69 -3.74 -16.70
CA GLY A 349 -3.29 -3.77 -17.16
C GLY A 349 -3.01 -2.66 -18.18
N HIS A 350 -1.73 -2.36 -18.41
CA HIS A 350 -1.33 -1.46 -19.50
C HIS A 350 -1.26 -2.16 -20.87
#